data_AF-A0A918WP55-F1
#
_entry.id   AF-A0A918WP55-F1
#
_cell.length_a   1.000
_cell.length_b   1.000
_cell.length_c   1.000
_cell.angle_alpha   90.00
_cell.angle_beta   90.00
_cell.angle_gamma   90.00
#
_symmetry.space_group_name_H-M   'P 1'
#
loop_
_entity.id
_entity.type
_entity.pdbx_description
1 polymer ?
#
loop_
_entity_poly.entity_id
_entity_poly.type
_entity_poly.pdbx_seq_one_letter_code
_entity_poly.pdbx_strand_id
1 'polypeptide(L)' 'MDRKTHEPVQLNPEATENAEPVTCARCGTAAPDGAPPTWTCSVENGSRRYFCDDCARANIRSIEGRLDSSWW' A
#
# COMPACT_ATOMS: atom_id res chain seq x y z
N MET A 1 35.25 0.09 13.09
CA MET A 1 34.32 0.27 11.96
C MET A 1 33.50 -0.99 11.84
N ASP A 2 32.39 -1.05 12.56
CA ASP A 2 31.55 -2.24 12.65
C ASP A 2 30.43 -2.14 11.61
N ARG A 3 30.60 -2.88 10.51
CA ARG A 3 29.59 -3.01 9.46
C ARG A 3 28.36 -3.71 10.06
N LYS A 4 27.29 -2.93 10.28
CA LYS A 4 25.95 -3.47 10.56
C LYS A 4 25.49 -4.26 9.33
N THR A 5 25.66 -5.57 9.36
CA THR A 5 25.09 -6.51 8.40
C THR A 5 23.58 -6.32 8.39
N HIS A 6 23.03 -5.92 7.26
CA HIS A 6 21.57 -5.90 7.05
C HIS A 6 21.09 -7.35 7.10
N GLU A 7 20.39 -7.70 8.19
CA GLU A 7 19.70 -8.97 8.31
C GLU A 7 18.54 -8.96 7.30
N PRO A 8 18.41 -9.97 6.41
CA PRO A 8 17.30 -10.02 5.49
C PRO A 8 16.01 -10.27 6.28
N VAL A 9 15.06 -9.33 6.20
CA VAL A 9 13.68 -9.56 6.65
C VAL A 9 13.15 -10.76 5.86
N GLN A 10 13.02 -11.89 6.55
CA GLN A 10 12.42 -13.10 6.03
C GLN A 10 10.94 -12.78 5.78
N LEU A 11 10.61 -12.41 4.54
CA LEU A 11 9.23 -12.28 4.09
C LEU A 11 8.68 -13.71 4.00
N ASN A 12 8.00 -14.17 5.06
CA ASN A 12 7.29 -15.45 5.03
C ASN A 12 6.33 -15.47 3.83
N PRO A 13 6.53 -16.34 2.84
CA PRO A 13 5.67 -16.42 1.66
C PRO A 13 4.26 -16.97 1.98
N GLU A 14 4.12 -17.61 3.15
CA GLU A 14 2.91 -18.23 3.68
C GLU A 14 1.83 -17.21 4.13
N ALA A 15 2.18 -15.92 4.29
CA ALA A 15 1.19 -14.89 4.63
C ALA A 15 0.11 -14.66 3.54
N THR A 16 0.24 -15.31 2.38
CA THR A 16 -0.67 -15.16 1.24
C THR A 16 -1.81 -16.19 1.24
N GLU A 17 -1.70 -17.30 1.99
CA GLU A 17 -2.64 -18.43 1.85
C GLU A 17 -3.93 -18.31 2.69
N ASN A 18 -4.05 -17.24 3.49
CA ASN A 18 -5.27 -16.94 4.26
C ASN A 18 -5.41 -15.43 4.53
N ALA A 19 -5.19 -14.61 3.51
CA ALA A 19 -5.32 -13.17 3.67
C ALA A 19 -6.81 -12.80 3.85
N GLU A 20 -7.13 -12.11 4.94
CA GLU A 20 -8.50 -11.70 5.25
C GLU A 20 -9.08 -10.83 4.13
N PRO A 21 -10.37 -10.98 3.78
CA PRO A 21 -11.00 -10.18 2.76
C PRO A 21 -10.87 -8.70 3.10
N VAL A 22 -10.38 -7.92 2.15
CA VAL A 22 -10.25 -6.46 2.28
C VAL A 22 -11.17 -5.74 1.31
N THR A 23 -11.46 -4.48 1.62
CA THR A 23 -12.25 -3.62 0.75
C THR A 23 -11.52 -2.30 0.51
N CYS A 24 -11.57 -1.81 -0.73
CA CYS A 24 -11.02 -0.51 -1.10
C CYS A 24 -11.75 0.59 -0.32
N ALA A 25 -11.01 1.34 0.48
CA ALA A 25 -11.55 2.40 1.33
C ALA A 25 -12.17 3.57 0.54
N ARG A 26 -11.92 3.66 -0.77
CA ARG A 26 -12.45 4.72 -1.64
C ARG A 26 -13.69 4.30 -2.43
N CYS A 27 -13.64 3.17 -3.14
CA CYS A 27 -14.71 2.76 -4.06
C CYS A 27 -15.49 1.53 -3.59
N GLY A 28 -15.06 0.86 -2.53
CA GLY A 28 -15.75 -0.34 -2.02
C GLY A 28 -15.47 -1.62 -2.80
N THR A 29 -14.55 -1.63 -3.78
CA THR A 29 -14.12 -2.87 -4.44
C THR A 29 -13.61 -3.87 -3.39
N ALA A 30 -14.12 -5.10 -3.41
CA ALA A 30 -13.68 -6.15 -2.50
C ALA A 30 -12.54 -6.98 -3.12
N ALA A 31 -11.60 -7.40 -2.30
CA ALA A 31 -10.61 -8.42 -2.62
C ALA A 31 -10.78 -9.57 -1.62
N PRO A 32 -11.47 -10.66 -2.00
CA PRO A 32 -11.89 -11.72 -1.08
C PRO A 32 -10.72 -12.51 -0.51
N ASP A 33 -9.63 -12.65 -1.29
CA ASP A 33 -8.39 -13.33 -0.90
C ASP A 33 -7.35 -12.35 -0.35
N GLY A 34 -7.82 -11.25 0.25
CA GLY A 34 -6.98 -10.16 0.76
C GLY A 34 -6.41 -9.22 -0.30
N ALA A 35 -5.66 -8.22 0.16
CA ALA A 35 -5.17 -7.14 -0.69
C ALA A 35 -4.12 -7.68 -1.69
N PRO A 36 -4.36 -7.57 -3.02
CA PRO A 36 -3.34 -7.90 -4.00
C PRO A 36 -2.10 -7.01 -3.80
N PRO A 37 -0.89 -7.47 -4.17
CA PRO A 37 0.33 -6.66 -4.09
C PRO A 37 0.27 -5.36 -4.91
N THR A 38 -0.66 -5.27 -5.87
CA THR A 38 -0.92 -4.07 -6.68
C THR A 38 -1.72 -3.00 -5.95
N TRP A 39 -2.38 -3.34 -4.84
CA TRP A 39 -3.14 -2.39 -4.03
C TRP A 39 -2.23 -1.61 -3.11
N THR A 40 -2.57 -0.34 -2.88
CA THR A 40 -1.81 0.52 -1.98
C THR A 40 -2.34 0.38 -0.55
N CYS A 41 -1.43 0.18 0.40
CA CYS A 41 -1.71 0.17 1.83
C CYS A 41 -1.30 1.53 2.44
N SER A 42 -2.28 2.29 2.94
CA SER A 42 -2.07 3.51 3.72
C SER A 42 -2.32 3.23 5.20
N VAL A 43 -1.69 3.99 6.09
CA VAL A 43 -2.00 3.97 7.52
C VAL A 43 -2.47 5.36 7.91
N GLU A 44 -3.74 5.48 8.26
CA GLU A 44 -4.39 6.75 8.57
C GLU A 44 -5.01 6.67 9.95
N ASN A 45 -4.64 7.60 10.82
CA ASN A 45 -5.10 7.63 12.22
C ASN A 45 -4.88 6.29 12.95
N GLY A 46 -3.75 5.64 12.66
CA GLY A 46 -3.39 4.32 13.21
C GLY A 46 -4.12 3.14 12.58
N SER A 47 -5.04 3.37 11.63
CA SER A 47 -5.81 2.32 10.96
C SER A 47 -5.28 2.07 9.55
N ARG A 48 -5.13 0.79 9.19
CA ARG A 48 -4.71 0.40 7.85
C ARG A 48 -5.89 0.53 6.87
N ARG A 49 -5.67 1.25 5.77
CA ARG A 49 -6.64 1.46 4.68
C ARG A 49 -6.03 0.98 3.37
N TYR A 50 -6.78 0.17 2.64
CA TYR A 50 -6.36 -0.35 1.35
C TYR A 50 -7.07 0.39 0.22
N PHE A 51 -6.36 0.61 -0.89
CA PHE A 51 -6.89 1.25 -2.09
C PHE A 51 -6.56 0.39 -3.31
N CYS A 52 -7.56 0.12 -4.15
CA CYS A 52 -7.33 -0.56 -5.42
C CYS A 52 -6.41 0.27 -6.34
N ASP A 53 -5.80 -0.40 -7.31
CA ASP A 53 -4.84 0.19 -8.24
C ASP A 53 -5.40 1.42 -8.98
N ASP A 54 -6.67 1.36 -9.43
CA ASP A 54 -7.37 2.49 -10.03
C ASP A 54 -7.50 3.68 -9.07
N CYS A 55 -7.98 3.42 -7.85
CA CYS A 55 -8.19 4.45 -6.83
C CYS A 55 -6.88 5.08 -6.37
N ALA A 56 -5.82 4.29 -6.23
CA ALA A 56 -4.49 4.73 -5.86
C ALA A 56 -3.89 5.63 -6.95
N ARG A 57 -3.96 5.21 -8.21
CA ARG A 57 -3.45 5.99 -9.36
C ARG A 57 -4.23 7.29 -9.56
N ALA A 58 -5.54 7.26 -9.35
CA ALA A 58 -6.36 8.46 -9.36
C ALA A 58 -6.02 9.44 -8.22
N ASN A 59 -5.53 8.94 -7.06
CA ASN A 59 -5.11 9.78 -5.95
C ASN A 59 -3.70 10.38 -6.14
N ILE A 60 -2.75 9.62 -6.71
CA ILE A 60 -1.40 10.11 -7.02
C ILE A 60 -1.45 11.40 -7.86
N ARG A 61 -2.32 11.43 -8.89
CA ARG A 61 -2.51 12.63 -9.73
C ARG A 61 -3.07 13.85 -8.98
N SER A 62 -3.78 13.65 -7.88
CA SER A 62 -4.35 14.74 -7.07
C SER A 62 -3.28 15.42 -6.20
N ILE A 63 -2.20 14.71 -5.86
CA ILE A 63 -1.07 15.22 -5.06
C ILE A 63 -0.05 15.93 -5.97
N GLU A 64 0.23 15.38 -7.16
CA GLU A 64 1.16 15.97 -8.14
C GLU A 64 0.74 17.37 -8.61
N GLY A 65 -0.56 17.66 -8.70
CA GLY A 65 -1.05 19.00 -9.05
C GLY A 65 -0.87 20.08 -7.96
N ARG A 66 -0.40 19.69 -6.77
CA ARG A 66 -0.22 20.57 -5.60
C ARG A 66 1.23 20.69 -5.14
N LEU A 67 2.14 19.88 -5.68
CA LEU A 67 3.57 20.06 -5.46
C LEU A 67 4.04 21.18 -6.37
N ASP A 68 4.58 22.24 -5.77
CA ASP A 68 5.12 23.36 -6.54
C ASP A 68 6.20 22.82 -7.48
N SER A 69 6.12 23.23 -8.75
CA SER A 69 7.11 22.87 -9.75
C SER A 69 8.53 23.29 -9.34
N SER A 70 8.74 24.16 -8.36
CA SER A 70 10.08 24.50 -7.85
C SER A 70 10.81 23.38 -7.08
N TRP A 71 10.19 22.21 -6.86
CA TRP A 71 10.82 21.07 -6.19
C TRP A 71 11.46 20.02 -7.14
N TRP A 72 11.65 20.35 -8.42
CA TRP A 72 12.58 19.63 -9.29
C TRP A 72 14.01 20.19 -9.19
#